data_AF-A0A661T743-F1
#
_entry.id   AF-A0A661T743-F1
#
_cell.length_a   1.000
_cell.length_b   1.000
_cell.length_c   1.000
_cell.angle_alpha   90.00
_cell.angle_beta   90.00
_cell.angle_gamma   90.00
#
_symmetry.space_group_name_H-M   'P 1'
#
loop_
_entity.id
_entity.type
_entity.pdbx_description
1 polymer ?
#
loop_
_entity_poly.entity_id
_entity_poly.type
_entity_poly.pdbx_seq_one_letter_code
_entity_poly.pdbx_strand_id
1 'polypeptide(L)'
;MAKNSKKKPAYARPSFWVTSVVLIALFSAGAWAWRAFYCRTYRLDHLLVSINGEARKVLPGERLTLHPRDRVKILDIATNIPLNAGVRLAAVGLDAGALRYDEMPLSDLLTDRDLFNRYRFRVYVKYRNAELGHMDWEVQPYREDWLEKAARLINPDERTALLERALRVMPEDGEIRRVLLADYQARKMWKRAAALLESMVRKRRDRRTL
;
A
#
# COMPACT_ATOMS: atom_id res chain seq x y z
N MET A 1 -13.31 -94.81 7.65
CA MET A 1 -12.37 -93.90 6.97
C MET A 1 -13.03 -92.53 6.81
N ALA A 2 -12.68 -91.55 7.65
CA ALA A 2 -13.23 -90.19 7.58
C ALA A 2 -12.24 -89.26 6.85
N LYS A 3 -12.66 -88.69 5.73
CA LYS A 3 -11.85 -87.82 4.87
C LYS A 3 -11.89 -86.39 5.40
N ASN A 4 -10.90 -86.01 6.20
CA ASN A 4 -10.71 -84.63 6.66
C ASN A 4 -10.40 -83.70 5.48
N SER A 5 -11.34 -82.83 5.10
CA SER A 5 -11.09 -81.76 4.14
C SER A 5 -10.44 -80.58 4.86
N LYS A 6 -9.14 -80.38 4.63
CA LYS A 6 -8.42 -79.20 5.11
C LYS A 6 -8.93 -77.97 4.33
N LYS A 7 -9.69 -77.09 4.98
CA LYS A 7 -10.03 -75.76 4.44
C LYS A 7 -8.73 -74.97 4.30
N LYS A 8 -8.37 -74.58 3.07
CA LYS A 8 -7.19 -73.73 2.81
C LYS A 8 -7.41 -72.37 3.48
N PRO A 9 -6.41 -71.81 4.19
CA PRO A 9 -6.55 -70.49 4.79
C PRO A 9 -6.72 -69.45 3.67
N ALA A 10 -7.77 -68.65 3.77
CA ALA A 10 -7.98 -67.53 2.86
C ALA A 10 -6.82 -66.54 3.06
N TYR A 11 -5.90 -66.51 2.10
CA TYR A 11 -4.80 -65.56 2.07
C TYR A 11 -5.43 -64.17 1.87
N ALA A 12 -5.65 -63.45 2.97
CA ALA A 12 -6.16 -62.08 2.94
C ALA A 12 -5.18 -61.26 2.11
N ARG A 13 -5.64 -60.72 0.97
CA ARG A 13 -4.80 -59.96 0.04
C ARG A 13 -4.39 -58.64 0.71
N PRO A 14 -3.13 -58.47 1.16
CA PRO A 14 -2.71 -57.28 1.89
C PRO A 14 -2.75 -56.03 1.01
N SER A 15 -2.70 -56.20 -0.32
CA SER A 15 -2.84 -55.11 -1.29
C SER A 15 -4.17 -54.39 -1.22
N PHE A 16 -5.27 -55.08 -0.87
CA PHE A 16 -6.58 -54.45 -0.70
C PHE A 16 -6.59 -53.51 0.52
N TRP A 17 -5.96 -53.93 1.62
CA TRP A 17 -5.87 -53.10 2.81
C TRP A 17 -4.95 -51.89 2.60
N VAL A 18 -3.82 -52.07 1.92
CA VAL A 18 -2.91 -50.95 1.59
C VAL A 18 -3.60 -49.94 0.67
N THR A 19 -4.30 -50.38 -0.37
CA THR A 19 -5.02 -49.46 -1.27
C THR A 19 -6.17 -48.76 -0.57
N SER A 20 -6.93 -49.45 0.28
CA SER A 20 -7.97 -48.83 1.09
C SER A 20 -7.42 -47.77 2.05
N VAL A 21 -6.29 -48.03 2.73
CA VAL A 21 -5.66 -47.05 3.62
C VAL A 21 -5.20 -45.81 2.84
N VAL A 22 -4.59 -45.99 1.67
CA VAL A 22 -4.18 -44.86 0.80
C VAL A 22 -5.38 -44.03 0.34
N LEU A 23 -6.47 -44.68 -0.07
CA LEU A 23 -7.70 -43.99 -0.48
C LEU A 23 -8.35 -43.23 0.68
N ILE A 24 -8.40 -43.84 1.87
CA ILE A 24 -8.91 -43.18 3.07
C ILE A 24 -8.01 -41.99 3.44
N ALA A 25 -6.69 -42.13 3.36
CA ALA A 25 -5.75 -41.04 3.62
C ALA A 25 -5.95 -39.88 2.63
N LEU A 26 -6.09 -40.17 1.33
CA LEU A 26 -6.38 -39.16 0.31
C LEU A 26 -7.73 -38.47 0.53
N PHE A 27 -8.76 -39.23 0.86
CA PHE A 27 -10.10 -38.68 1.13
C PHE A 27 -10.10 -37.81 2.40
N SER A 28 -9.42 -38.27 3.45
CA SER A 28 -9.29 -37.53 4.71
C SER A 28 -8.48 -36.25 4.51
N ALA A 29 -7.39 -36.29 3.73
CA ALA A 29 -6.61 -35.12 3.35
C ALA A 29 -7.44 -34.14 2.50
N GLY A 30 -8.25 -34.65 1.56
CA GLY A 30 -9.16 -33.84 0.75
C GLY A 30 -10.26 -33.19 1.58
N ALA A 31 -10.87 -33.91 2.52
CA ALA A 31 -11.89 -33.39 3.43
C ALA A 31 -11.31 -32.36 4.43
N TRP A 32 -10.10 -32.62 4.95
CA TRP A 32 -9.38 -31.68 5.81
C TRP A 32 -9.01 -30.40 5.06
N ALA A 33 -8.46 -30.55 3.86
CA ALA A 33 -8.21 -29.45 2.95
C ALA A 33 -9.49 -28.66 2.72
N TRP A 34 -10.57 -29.30 2.26
CA TRP A 34 -11.87 -28.66 2.02
C TRP A 34 -12.33 -27.85 3.23
N ARG A 35 -12.33 -28.44 4.43
CA ARG A 35 -12.73 -27.72 5.64
C ARG A 35 -11.82 -26.53 5.95
N ALA A 36 -10.51 -26.64 5.70
CA ALA A 36 -9.58 -25.54 5.84
C ALA A 36 -9.80 -24.43 4.80
N PHE A 37 -10.16 -24.77 3.56
CA PHE A 37 -10.43 -23.82 2.46
C PHE A 37 -11.76 -23.08 2.63
N TYR A 38 -12.82 -23.74 3.11
CA TYR A 38 -14.20 -23.20 3.03
C TYR A 38 -14.78 -22.70 4.36
N CYS A 39 -14.17 -22.96 5.52
CA CYS A 39 -14.74 -22.60 6.83
C CYS A 39 -14.05 -21.44 7.56
N ARG A 40 -13.20 -20.64 6.89
CA ARG A 40 -12.54 -19.48 7.50
C ARG A 40 -12.97 -18.17 6.82
N THR A 41 -13.28 -17.15 7.62
CA THR A 41 -13.46 -15.79 7.11
C THR A 41 -12.13 -15.29 6.55
N TYR A 42 -12.11 -14.94 5.26
CA TYR A 42 -10.90 -14.44 4.62
C TYR A 42 -10.50 -13.09 5.21
N ARG A 43 -9.21 -12.92 5.51
CA ARG A 43 -8.67 -11.69 6.07
C ARG A 43 -7.29 -11.36 5.51
N LEU A 44 -7.01 -10.08 5.42
CA LEU A 44 -5.68 -9.56 5.19
C LEU A 44 -4.97 -9.39 6.54
N ASP A 45 -3.78 -9.96 6.68
CA ASP A 45 -2.96 -9.77 7.88
C ASP A 45 -2.02 -8.57 7.70
N HIS A 46 -1.26 -8.50 6.60
CA HIS A 46 -0.42 -7.35 6.25
C HIS A 46 0.00 -7.36 4.78
N LEU A 47 0.51 -6.22 4.30
CA LEU A 47 1.20 -6.08 3.02
C LEU A 47 2.68 -5.79 3.28
N LEU A 48 3.56 -6.46 2.55
CA LEU A 48 4.99 -6.20 2.60
C LEU A 48 5.39 -5.44 1.33
N VAL A 49 5.81 -4.19 1.51
CA VAL A 49 6.08 -3.24 0.43
C VAL A 49 7.56 -2.84 0.50
N SER A 50 8.30 -3.03 -0.59
CA SER A 50 9.61 -2.41 -0.78
C SER A 50 9.42 -0.95 -1.20
N ILE A 51 10.04 -0.02 -0.49
CA ILE A 51 10.10 1.39 -0.83
C ILE A 51 11.57 1.76 -0.93
N ASN A 52 12.04 2.07 -2.14
CA ASN A 52 13.46 2.35 -2.42
C ASN A 52 14.40 1.23 -1.92
N GLY A 53 14.00 -0.04 -2.08
CA GLY A 53 14.73 -1.21 -1.61
C GLY A 53 14.56 -1.56 -0.13
N GLU A 54 13.89 -0.72 0.67
CA GLU A 54 13.62 -1.00 2.08
C GLU A 54 12.26 -1.68 2.26
N ALA A 55 12.28 -2.87 2.85
CA ALA A 55 11.08 -3.64 3.13
C ALA A 55 10.31 -3.07 4.31
N ARG A 56 9.08 -2.60 4.06
CA ARG A 56 8.17 -2.08 5.06
C ARG A 56 6.90 -2.93 5.13
N LYS A 57 6.56 -3.33 6.36
CA LYS A 57 5.28 -3.97 6.68
C LYS A 57 4.20 -2.91 6.86
N VAL A 58 3.10 -3.04 6.15
CA VAL A 58 1.95 -2.13 6.17
C VAL A 58 0.71 -2.91 6.62
N LEU A 59 0.03 -2.42 7.65
CA LEU A 59 -1.16 -3.05 8.20
C LEU A 59 -2.44 -2.62 7.45
N PRO A 60 -3.52 -3.42 7.50
CA PRO A 60 -4.82 -3.00 7.00
C PRO A 60 -5.28 -1.70 7.68
N GLY A 61 -5.67 -0.71 6.89
CA GLY A 61 -6.09 0.62 7.33
C GLY A 61 -4.94 1.60 7.60
N GLU A 62 -3.68 1.16 7.51
CA GLU A 62 -2.53 2.04 7.68
C GLU A 62 -2.41 3.04 6.53
N ARG A 63 -1.94 4.25 6.85
CA ARG A 63 -1.61 5.28 5.87
C ARG A 63 -0.12 5.27 5.56
N LEU A 64 0.22 5.15 4.29
CA LEU A 64 1.59 5.19 3.80
C LEU A 64 1.83 6.51 3.04
N THR A 65 2.78 7.31 3.50
CA THR A 65 3.21 8.53 2.80
C THR A 65 4.39 8.17 1.89
N LEU A 66 4.28 8.54 0.61
CA LEU A 66 5.23 8.20 -0.44
C LEU A 66 5.58 9.43 -1.26
N HIS A 67 6.80 9.47 -1.76
CA HIS A 67 7.24 10.45 -2.72
C HIS A 67 6.93 9.97 -4.16
N PRO A 68 6.55 10.86 -5.10
CA PRO A 68 6.29 10.46 -6.49
C PRO A 68 7.46 9.75 -7.18
N ARG A 69 8.69 10.01 -6.76
CA ARG A 69 9.90 9.34 -7.31
C ARG A 69 10.32 8.10 -6.53
N ASP A 70 9.63 7.75 -5.44
CA ASP A 70 9.92 6.53 -4.71
C ASP A 70 9.64 5.32 -5.59
N ARG A 71 10.59 4.39 -5.62
CA ARG A 71 10.44 3.11 -6.28
C ARG A 71 9.71 2.17 -5.34
N VAL A 72 8.60 1.63 -5.79
CA VAL A 72 7.73 0.79 -4.98
C VAL A 72 7.63 -0.59 -5.61
N LYS A 73 7.68 -1.63 -4.78
CA LYS A 73 7.37 -3.01 -5.18
C LYS A 73 6.61 -3.71 -4.06
N ILE A 74 5.61 -4.50 -4.42
CA ILE A 74 4.93 -5.39 -3.48
C ILE A 74 5.70 -6.69 -3.41
N LEU A 75 6.26 -6.97 -2.24
CA LEU A 75 7.05 -8.18 -1.99
C LEU A 75 6.17 -9.34 -1.57
N ASP A 76 5.20 -9.10 -0.69
CA ASP A 76 4.27 -10.15 -0.23
C ASP A 76 2.91 -9.57 0.18
N ILE A 77 1.86 -10.39 0.05
CA ILE A 77 0.51 -10.11 0.50
C ILE A 77 0.14 -11.20 1.52
N ALA A 78 0.32 -10.94 2.81
CA ALA A 78 0.06 -11.93 3.83
C ALA A 78 -1.45 -12.04 4.11
N THR A 79 -2.03 -13.18 3.72
CA THR A 79 -3.43 -13.51 3.98
C THR A 79 -3.57 -14.92 4.55
N ASN A 80 -4.74 -15.21 5.12
CA ASN A 80 -5.10 -16.58 5.49
C ASN A 80 -5.56 -17.44 4.29
N ILE A 81 -5.44 -16.93 3.06
CA ILE A 81 -5.81 -17.64 1.83
C ILE A 81 -4.60 -18.46 1.37
N PRO A 82 -4.77 -19.76 1.14
CA PRO A 82 -3.70 -20.64 0.69
C PRO A 82 -3.12 -20.16 -0.65
N LEU A 83 -1.79 -20.06 -0.68
CA LEU A 83 -1.00 -19.59 -1.83
C LEU A 83 -1.39 -18.19 -2.34
N ASN A 84 -2.17 -17.42 -1.58
CA ASN A 84 -2.76 -16.16 -2.03
C ASN A 84 -3.50 -16.29 -3.38
N ALA A 85 -4.00 -17.50 -3.69
CA ALA A 85 -4.63 -17.79 -4.97
C ALA A 85 -5.88 -16.90 -5.14
N GLY A 86 -5.99 -16.15 -6.24
CA GLY A 86 -7.11 -15.23 -6.47
C GLY A 86 -7.09 -13.95 -5.65
N VAL A 87 -6.00 -13.67 -4.92
CA VAL A 87 -5.77 -12.38 -4.26
C VAL A 87 -5.16 -11.39 -5.25
N ARG A 88 -5.72 -10.19 -5.31
CA ARG A 88 -5.27 -9.10 -6.19
C ARG A 88 -5.27 -7.76 -5.47
N LEU A 89 -4.41 -6.86 -5.93
CA LEU A 89 -4.41 -5.46 -5.55
C LEU A 89 -5.24 -4.66 -6.55
N ALA A 90 -5.98 -3.67 -6.07
CA ALA A 90 -6.76 -2.78 -6.91
C ALA A 90 -6.82 -1.40 -6.29
N ALA A 91 -6.59 -0.36 -7.09
CA ALA A 91 -6.74 1.02 -6.66
C ALA A 91 -7.40 1.82 -7.78
N VAL A 92 -8.20 2.83 -7.42
CA VAL A 92 -8.81 3.71 -8.41
C VAL A 92 -7.77 4.73 -8.87
N GLY A 93 -7.47 4.75 -10.17
CA GLY A 93 -6.54 5.72 -10.76
C GLY A 93 -5.06 5.46 -10.46
N LEU A 94 -4.71 4.24 -10.03
CA LEU A 94 -3.34 3.76 -9.84
C LEU A 94 -3.33 2.26 -10.16
N ASP A 95 -2.46 1.81 -11.07
CA ASP A 95 -2.29 0.38 -11.32
C ASP A 95 -1.42 -0.26 -10.22
N ALA A 96 -2.06 -0.55 -9.09
CA ALA A 96 -1.42 -1.24 -7.96
C ALA A 96 -1.07 -2.71 -8.28
N GLY A 97 -1.62 -3.27 -9.36
CA GLY A 97 -1.31 -4.64 -9.79
C GLY A 97 0.08 -4.77 -10.36
N ALA A 98 0.52 -3.78 -11.15
CA ALA A 98 1.85 -3.73 -11.75
C ALA A 98 2.99 -3.81 -10.71
N LEU A 99 2.79 -3.21 -9.54
CA LEU A 99 3.76 -3.19 -8.44
C LEU A 99 4.07 -4.59 -7.86
N ARG A 100 3.29 -5.63 -8.18
CA ARG A 100 3.59 -7.01 -7.77
C ARG A 100 4.71 -7.64 -8.58
N TYR A 101 4.92 -7.17 -9.80
CA TYR A 101 5.87 -7.77 -10.75
C TYR A 101 7.18 -6.99 -10.73
N ASP A 102 7.08 -5.67 -10.93
CA ASP A 102 8.24 -4.81 -11.14
C ASP A 102 8.36 -3.73 -10.06
N GLU A 103 9.60 -3.39 -9.74
CA GLU A 103 9.93 -2.25 -8.90
C GLU A 103 10.06 -1.01 -9.77
N MET A 104 9.09 -0.10 -9.65
CA MET A 104 8.98 1.09 -10.50
C MET A 104 8.69 2.33 -9.68
N PRO A 105 9.11 3.52 -10.15
CA PRO A 105 8.78 4.77 -9.48
C PRO A 105 7.27 5.02 -9.58
N LEU A 106 6.68 5.55 -8.51
CA LEU A 106 5.24 5.87 -8.50
C LEU A 106 4.85 6.84 -9.62
N SER A 107 5.76 7.71 -10.06
CA SER A 107 5.56 8.62 -11.18
C SER A 107 5.09 7.92 -12.45
N ASP A 108 5.56 6.69 -12.70
CA ASP A 108 5.21 5.92 -13.90
C ASP A 108 3.76 5.44 -13.84
N LEU A 109 3.25 5.20 -12.63
CA LEU A 109 1.84 4.85 -12.37
C LEU A 109 0.92 6.08 -12.29
N LEU A 110 1.50 7.27 -12.23
CA LEU A 110 0.79 8.55 -12.18
C LEU A 110 0.74 9.22 -13.56
N THR A 111 0.66 8.44 -14.63
CA THR A 111 0.62 8.97 -16.02
C THR A 111 -0.42 10.10 -16.12
N ASP A 112 -0.02 11.21 -16.75
CA ASP A 112 -0.80 12.44 -16.93
C ASP A 112 -1.12 13.25 -15.65
N ARG A 113 -0.43 12.97 -14.54
CA ARG A 113 -0.57 13.71 -13.28
C ARG A 113 0.65 14.57 -12.97
N ASP A 114 0.40 15.68 -12.28
CA ASP A 114 1.45 16.60 -11.86
C ASP A 114 2.16 16.07 -10.60
N LEU A 115 3.45 15.75 -10.72
CA LEU A 115 4.28 15.27 -9.62
C LEU A 115 4.37 16.26 -8.45
N PHE A 116 4.09 17.55 -8.68
CA PHE A 116 4.03 18.58 -7.65
C PHE A 116 2.60 18.78 -7.12
N ASN A 117 1.94 17.68 -6.77
CA ASN A 117 0.61 17.68 -6.18
C ASN A 117 0.46 16.55 -5.14
N ARG A 118 -0.62 16.57 -4.38
CA ARG A 118 -0.95 15.54 -3.39
C ARG A 118 -2.05 14.65 -3.93
N TYR A 119 -1.74 13.36 -4.04
CA TYR A 119 -2.69 12.33 -4.44
C TYR A 119 -2.95 11.36 -3.30
N ARG A 120 -4.20 10.92 -3.19
CA ARG A 120 -4.61 9.89 -2.24
C ARG A 120 -5.19 8.72 -3.00
N PHE A 121 -4.60 7.54 -2.80
CA PHE A 121 -5.06 6.30 -3.40
C PHE A 121 -5.44 5.34 -2.29
N ARG A 122 -6.66 4.82 -2.38
CA ARG A 122 -7.05 3.69 -1.54
C ARG A 122 -6.73 2.40 -2.29
N VAL A 123 -5.72 1.68 -1.81
CA VAL A 123 -5.28 0.40 -2.38
C VAL A 123 -5.99 -0.71 -1.64
N TYR A 124 -6.84 -1.45 -2.34
CA TYR A 124 -7.60 -2.57 -1.83
C TYR A 124 -6.89 -3.88 -2.10
N VAL A 125 -6.86 -4.76 -1.10
CA VAL A 125 -6.59 -6.18 -1.31
C VAL A 125 -7.93 -6.89 -1.46
N LYS A 126 -8.16 -7.50 -2.62
CA LYS A 126 -9.40 -8.20 -2.95
C LYS A 126 -9.14 -9.68 -3.15
N TYR A 127 -10.06 -10.51 -2.65
CA TYR A 127 -10.16 -11.92 -3.02
C TYR A 127 -11.41 -12.11 -3.87
N ARG A 128 -11.22 -12.42 -5.15
CA ARG A 128 -12.30 -12.41 -6.15
C ARG A 128 -13.02 -11.02 -6.17
N ASN A 129 -14.25 -10.97 -5.65
CA ASN A 129 -15.08 -9.77 -5.55
C ASN A 129 -15.21 -9.24 -4.11
N ALA A 130 -14.65 -9.94 -3.12
CA ALA A 130 -14.69 -9.52 -1.72
C ALA A 130 -13.47 -8.67 -1.36
N GLU A 131 -13.69 -7.61 -0.59
CA GLU A 131 -12.63 -6.76 -0.06
C GLU A 131 -12.11 -7.36 1.25
N LEU A 132 -10.82 -7.68 1.31
CA LEU A 132 -10.19 -8.23 2.52
C LEU A 132 -9.67 -7.12 3.44
N GLY A 133 -9.32 -5.98 2.86
CA GLY A 133 -8.70 -4.86 3.53
C GLY A 133 -8.25 -3.80 2.54
N HIS A 134 -7.88 -2.65 3.06
CA HIS A 134 -7.33 -1.55 2.27
C HIS A 134 -6.17 -0.90 3.01
N MET A 135 -5.45 -0.05 2.30
CA MET A 135 -4.45 0.86 2.84
C MET A 135 -4.56 2.18 2.08
N ASP A 136 -4.28 3.27 2.78
CA ASP A 136 -4.38 4.60 2.21
C ASP A 136 -2.97 5.09 1.84
N TRP A 137 -2.70 5.25 0.56
CA TRP A 137 -1.44 5.77 0.06
C TRP A 137 -1.59 7.26 -0.20
N GLU A 138 -0.67 8.05 0.34
CA GLU A 138 -0.60 9.49 0.14
C GLU A 138 0.70 9.82 -0.59
N VAL A 139 0.57 10.14 -1.88
CA VAL A 139 1.71 10.43 -2.75
C VAL A 139 1.85 11.94 -2.90
N GLN A 140 2.95 12.51 -2.44
CA GLN A 140 3.23 13.94 -2.53
C GLN A 140 4.74 14.24 -2.51
N PRO A 141 5.19 15.32 -3.18
CA PRO A 141 6.58 15.78 -3.07
C PRO A 141 6.91 16.18 -1.63
N TYR A 142 8.20 16.10 -1.27
CA TYR A 142 8.67 16.59 0.02
C TYR A 142 8.81 18.11 0.02
N ARG A 143 8.96 18.71 1.21
CA ARG A 143 9.16 20.17 1.32
C ARG A 143 10.43 20.60 0.60
N GLU A 144 11.46 19.76 0.66
CA GLU A 144 12.77 19.99 0.05
C GLU A 144 12.65 20.14 -1.47
N ASP A 145 11.84 19.30 -2.14
CA ASP A 145 11.64 19.38 -3.59
C ASP A 145 11.02 20.71 -4.02
N TRP A 146 10.07 21.22 -3.23
CA TRP A 146 9.45 22.52 -3.49
C TRP A 146 10.45 23.66 -3.33
N LEU A 147 11.20 23.65 -2.24
CA LEU A 147 12.16 24.71 -1.92
C LEU A 147 13.34 24.71 -2.90
N GLU A 148 13.85 23.53 -3.24
CA GLU A 148 14.91 23.37 -4.23
C GLU A 148 14.45 23.85 -5.62
N LYS A 149 13.25 23.45 -6.06
CA LYS A 149 12.69 23.92 -7.33
C LYS A 149 12.48 25.43 -7.32
N ALA A 150 12.02 26.01 -6.22
CA ALA A 150 11.85 27.45 -6.07
C ALA A 150 13.19 28.20 -6.13
N ALA A 151 14.24 27.67 -5.50
CA ALA A 151 15.57 28.28 -5.50
C ALA A 151 16.22 28.31 -6.90
N ARG A 152 15.85 27.36 -7.78
CA ARG A 152 16.35 27.30 -9.16
C ARG A 152 15.63 28.25 -10.12
N LEU A 153 14.49 28.83 -9.74
CA LEU A 153 13.73 29.74 -10.58
C LEU A 153 14.35 31.15 -10.59
N ILE A 154 14.77 31.59 -11.77
CA ILE A 154 15.31 32.94 -12.00
C ILE A 154 14.20 33.97 -11.99
N ASN A 155 13.05 33.64 -12.58
CA ASN A 155 11.89 34.54 -12.65
C ASN A 155 11.24 34.65 -11.26
N PRO A 156 11.23 35.85 -10.64
CA PRO A 156 10.67 36.03 -9.30
C PRO A 156 9.16 35.79 -9.23
N ASP A 157 8.41 36.04 -10.32
CA ASP A 157 6.97 35.78 -10.35
C ASP A 157 6.64 34.30 -10.33
N GLU A 158 7.36 33.51 -11.13
CA GLU A 158 7.22 32.05 -11.14
C GLU A 158 7.64 31.43 -9.81
N ARG A 159 8.71 31.96 -9.19
CA ARG A 159 9.15 31.52 -7.87
C ARG A 159 8.06 31.74 -6.81
N THR A 160 7.50 32.94 -6.75
CA THR A 160 6.39 33.24 -5.82
C THR A 160 5.19 32.34 -6.08
N ALA A 161 4.79 32.16 -7.35
CA ALA A 161 3.65 31.32 -7.71
C ALA A 161 3.87 29.84 -7.33
N LEU A 162 5.10 29.33 -7.48
CA LEU A 162 5.47 27.98 -7.06
C LEU A 162 5.38 27.83 -5.54
N LEU A 163 5.89 28.79 -4.77
CA LEU A 163 5.82 28.78 -3.31
C LEU A 163 4.37 28.90 -2.78
N GLU A 164 3.55 29.74 -3.42
CA GLU A 164 2.10 29.83 -3.13
C GLU A 164 1.40 28.49 -3.42
N ARG A 165 1.77 27.80 -4.50
CA ARG A 165 1.28 26.46 -4.81
C ARG A 165 1.75 25.43 -3.78
N ALA A 166 3.02 25.46 -3.38
CA ALA A 166 3.57 24.59 -2.35
C ALA A 166 2.78 24.73 -1.04
N LEU A 167 2.46 25.98 -0.64
CA LEU A 167 1.67 26.26 0.55
C LEU A 167 0.22 25.76 0.45
N ARG A 168 -0.38 25.73 -0.74
CA ARG A 168 -1.71 25.12 -0.94
C ARG A 168 -1.69 23.60 -0.75
N VAL A 169 -0.62 22.94 -1.19
CA VAL A 169 -0.44 21.48 -1.05
C VAL A 169 -0.06 21.10 0.39
N MET A 170 0.83 21.89 1.02
CA MET A 170 1.37 21.67 2.35
C MET A 170 1.07 22.87 3.26
N PRO A 171 -0.21 23.09 3.63
CA PRO A 171 -0.62 24.30 4.33
C PRO A 171 0.03 24.46 5.70
N GLU A 172 0.39 23.37 6.37
CA GLU A 172 0.98 23.37 7.71
C GLU A 172 2.51 23.48 7.74
N ASP A 173 3.17 23.53 6.59
CA ASP A 173 4.63 23.62 6.54
C ASP A 173 5.12 25.03 6.92
N GLY A 174 5.86 25.12 8.02
CA GLY A 174 6.35 26.39 8.54
C GLY A 174 7.51 26.97 7.73
N GLU A 175 8.28 26.13 7.05
CA GLU A 175 9.45 26.54 6.28
C GLU A 175 9.01 27.16 4.94
N ILE A 176 8.09 26.51 4.23
CA ILE A 176 7.46 27.05 3.01
C ILE A 176 6.85 28.43 3.30
N ARG A 177 6.12 28.59 4.42
CA ARG A 177 5.56 29.90 4.82
C ARG A 177 6.64 30.94 5.06
N ARG A 178 7.73 30.59 5.74
CA ARG A 178 8.84 31.50 6.01
C ARG A 178 9.53 31.96 4.72
N VAL A 179 9.82 31.03 3.82
CA VAL A 179 10.47 31.34 2.54
C VAL A 179 9.56 32.21 1.67
N LEU A 180 8.27 31.89 1.59
CA LEU A 180 7.28 32.72 0.88
C LEU A 180 7.17 34.13 1.48
N LEU A 181 7.20 34.26 2.81
CA LEU A 181 7.17 35.56 3.47
C LEU A 181 8.39 36.41 3.11
N ALA A 182 9.59 35.81 3.16
CA ALA A 182 10.83 36.49 2.78
C ALA A 182 10.79 36.93 1.32
N ASP A 183 10.26 36.09 0.43
CA ASP A 183 10.06 36.42 -0.98
C ASP A 183 9.08 37.59 -1.17
N TYR A 184 7.94 37.60 -0.48
CA TYR A 184 7.02 38.75 -0.50
C TYR A 184 7.67 40.04 0.00
N GLN A 185 8.47 39.98 1.08
CA GLN A 185 9.15 41.15 1.63
C GLN A 185 10.21 41.69 0.66
N ALA A 186 11.04 40.81 0.09
CA ALA A 186 12.03 41.20 -0.91
C ALA A 186 11.39 41.88 -2.13
N ARG A 187 10.18 41.44 -2.50
CA ARG A 187 9.39 41.98 -3.60
C ARG A 187 8.48 43.16 -3.22
N LYS A 188 8.57 43.66 -1.98
CA LYS A 188 7.74 44.76 -1.44
C LYS A 188 6.23 44.49 -1.54
N MET A 189 5.82 43.22 -1.53
CA MET A 189 4.42 42.79 -1.55
C MET A 189 3.81 42.84 -0.14
N TRP A 190 3.86 44.02 0.49
CA TRP A 190 3.55 44.20 1.91
C TRP A 190 2.16 43.71 2.31
N LYS A 191 1.15 43.90 1.44
CA LYS A 191 -0.22 43.43 1.69
C LYS A 191 -0.29 41.91 1.84
N ARG A 192 0.38 41.16 0.94
CA ARG A 192 0.41 39.69 1.00
C ARG A 192 1.27 39.19 2.17
N ALA A 193 2.39 39.85 2.42
CA ALA A 193 3.26 39.54 3.57
C ALA A 193 2.53 39.71 4.91
N ALA A 194 1.79 40.80 5.09
CA ALA A 194 1.00 41.06 6.29
C ALA A 194 -0.09 39.99 6.49
N ALA A 195 -0.86 39.68 5.44
CA ALA A 195 -1.89 38.64 5.49
C ALA A 195 -1.33 37.26 5.86
N LEU A 196 -0.16 36.89 5.30
CA LEU A 196 0.50 35.63 5.64
C LEU A 196 0.96 35.63 7.10
N LEU A 197 1.56 36.72 7.59
CA LEU A 197 1.98 36.87 8.98
C LEU A 197 0.81 36.74 9.97
N GLU A 198 -0.30 37.41 9.70
CA GLU A 198 -1.52 37.31 10.52
C GLU A 198 -2.01 35.85 10.61
N SER A 199 -2.03 35.14 9.48
CA SER A 199 -2.41 33.72 9.45
C SER A 199 -1.48 32.83 10.29
N MET A 200 -0.18 33.13 10.31
CA MET A 200 0.82 32.41 11.10
C MET A 200 0.64 32.65 12.60
N VAL A 201 0.37 33.89 13.00
CA VAL A 201 0.13 34.26 14.41
C VAL A 201 -1.14 33.60 14.93
N ARG A 202 -2.24 33.66 14.15
CA ARG A 202 -3.52 33.04 14.51
C ARG A 202 -3.36 31.55 14.79
N LYS A 203 -2.73 30.80 13.87
CA LYS A 203 -2.48 29.36 14.06
C LYS A 203 -1.61 29.05 15.28
N ARG A 204 -0.61 29.88 15.59
CA ARG A 204 0.25 29.69 16.77
C ARG A 204 -0.53 29.88 18.08
N ARG A 205 -1.49 30.81 18.10
CA ARG A 205 -2.35 31.05 19.26
C ARG A 205 -3.27 29.85 19.51
N ASP A 206 -3.92 29.35 18.47
CA ASP A 206 -4.83 28.19 18.55
C ASP A 206 -4.10 26.93 19.08
N ARG A 207 -2.84 26.74 18.67
CA ARG A 207 -2.01 25.61 19.12
C ARG A 207 -1.53 25.70 20.58
N ARG A 208 -1.55 26.89 21.18
CA ARG A 208 -1.15 27.11 22.60
C ARG A 208 -2.33 27.01 23.57
N THR A 209 -3.55 27.03 23.06
CA THR A 209 -4.80 26.96 23.83
C THR A 209 -5.39 25.56 23.88
N LEU A 210 -4.78 24.59 23.19
CA LEU A 210 -5.05 23.15 23.25
C LEU A 210 -3.94 22.47 24.05
#